data_AF-A0A1F8M1X2-F1
#
_entry.id   AF-A0A1F8M1X2-F1
#
_cell.length_a   1.000
_cell.length_b   1.000
_cell.length_c   1.000
_cell.angle_alpha   90.00
_cell.angle_beta   90.00
_cell.angle_gamma   90.00
#
_symmetry.space_group_name_H-M   'P 1'
#
loop_
_entity.id
_entity.type
_entity.pdbx_description
1 polymer ?
#
loop_
_entity_poly.entity_id
_entity_poly.type
_entity_poly.pdbx_seq_one_letter_code
_entity_poly.pdbx_strand_id
1 'polypeptide(L)' 'MEINAHPARLDLDDVHAKRAIELGIKLTINTDAHNETDMDYMHFGVSTARRAWAEADNVINTWSVQKLLKWLKSRG' A
#
# COMPACT_ATOMS: atom_id res chain seq x y z
N MET A 1 -7.12 2.18 0.43
CA MET A 1 -6.87 1.42 1.68
C MET A 1 -5.37 1.32 1.90
N GLU A 2 -4.95 1.19 3.14
CA GLU A 2 -3.54 1.12 3.54
C GLU A 2 -3.14 -0.31 3.91
N ILE A 3 -1.95 -0.74 3.47
CA ILE A 3 -1.22 -1.89 4.01
C ILE A 3 -0.06 -1.34 4.82
N ASN A 4 -0.17 -1.43 6.13
CA ASN A 4 0.83 -1.09 7.09
C ASN A 4 1.76 -2.28 7.31
N ALA A 5 3.02 -2.08 6.94
CA ALA A 5 4.06 -3.08 6.98
C ALA A 5 4.67 -3.27 8.38
N HIS A 6 4.31 -2.42 9.36
CA HIS A 6 4.83 -2.53 10.71
C HIS A 6 4.42 -3.89 11.32
N PRO A 7 5.36 -4.72 11.80
CA PRO A 7 5.08 -6.08 12.27
C PRO A 7 4.06 -6.17 13.39
N ALA A 8 4.00 -5.14 14.24
CA ALA A 8 3.03 -5.06 15.33
C ALA A 8 1.59 -4.71 14.87
N ARG A 9 1.42 -4.25 13.63
CA ARG A 9 0.11 -3.91 13.04
C ARG A 9 -0.32 -4.92 11.99
N LEU A 10 0.46 -5.07 10.92
CA LEU A 10 0.17 -5.91 9.74
C LEU A 10 -1.28 -5.76 9.25
N ASP A 11 -1.73 -4.52 9.13
CA ASP A 11 -3.09 -4.12 8.76
C ASP A 11 -3.01 -3.17 7.56
N LEU A 12 -3.68 -3.38 6.43
CA LEU A 12 -4.72 -4.37 6.14
C LEU A 12 -4.17 -5.78 5.83
N ASP A 13 -4.91 -6.81 6.26
CA ASP A 13 -4.59 -8.20 5.86
C ASP A 13 -4.80 -8.44 4.35
N ASP A 14 -4.30 -9.57 3.87
CA ASP A 14 -4.32 -9.92 2.44
C ASP A 14 -5.73 -10.17 1.88
N VAL A 15 -6.64 -10.74 2.67
CA VAL A 15 -8.04 -10.99 2.27
C VAL A 15 -8.77 -9.68 2.01
N HIS A 16 -8.66 -8.73 2.93
CA HIS A 16 -9.28 -7.43 2.79
C HIS A 16 -8.58 -6.57 1.73
N ALA A 17 -7.25 -6.68 1.59
CA ALA A 17 -6.53 -6.02 0.50
C ALA A 17 -6.99 -6.54 -0.87
N LYS A 18 -7.17 -7.86 -1.03
CA LYS A 18 -7.72 -8.46 -2.25
C LYS A 18 -9.14 -7.95 -2.50
N ARG A 19 -9.98 -7.91 -1.47
CA ARG A 19 -11.34 -7.39 -1.59
C ARG A 19 -11.37 -5.92 -2.00
N ALA A 20 -10.46 -5.10 -1.47
CA ALA A 20 -10.34 -3.70 -1.87
C ALA A 20 -9.99 -3.57 -3.36
N ILE A 21 -9.10 -4.42 -3.87
CA ILE A 21 -8.74 -4.47 -5.30
C ILE A 21 -9.96 -4.84 -6.16
N GLU A 22 -10.73 -5.86 -5.78
CA GLU A 22 -11.96 -6.27 -6.48
C GLU A 22 -13.00 -5.15 -6.54
N LEU A 23 -13.03 -4.28 -5.54
CA LEU A 23 -13.90 -3.09 -5.49
C LEU A 23 -13.33 -1.88 -6.24
N GLY A 24 -12.19 -2.02 -6.92
CA GLY A 24 -11.52 -0.94 -7.65
C GLY A 24 -10.80 0.08 -6.76
N ILE A 25 -10.66 -0.22 -5.46
CA ILE A 25 -9.99 0.67 -4.50
C ILE A 25 -8.47 0.54 -4.66
N LYS A 26 -7.78 1.67 -4.72
CA LYS A 26 -6.32 1.71 -4.74
C LYS A 26 -5.72 1.44 -3.36
N LEU A 27 -4.61 0.71 -3.35
CA LEU A 27 -3.83 0.38 -2.17
C LEU A 27 -2.65 1.34 -2.02
N THR A 28 -2.26 1.60 -0.78
CA THR A 28 -1.00 2.26 -0.40
C THR A 28 -0.24 1.38 0.58
N ILE A 29 1.09 1.34 0.50
CA ILE A 29 1.94 0.57 1.41
C ILE A 29 2.85 1.55 2.16
N ASN A 30 2.95 1.42 3.48
CA ASN A 30 3.92 2.16 4.30
C ASN A 30 4.37 1.31 5.50
N THR A 31 5.31 1.85 6.28
CA THR A 31 5.96 1.18 7.42
C THR A 31 5.54 1.72 8.78
N ASP A 32 4.72 2.78 8.83
CA ASP A 32 4.42 3.52 10.07
C ASP A 32 5.70 3.94 10.83
N ALA A 33 6.72 4.36 10.09
CA ALA A 33 8.05 4.58 10.66
C ALA A 33 8.05 5.74 11.69
N HIS A 34 8.50 5.43 12.90
CA HIS A 34 8.79 6.39 13.98
C HIS A 34 10.29 6.55 14.22
N ASN A 35 11.11 5.71 13.58
CA ASN A 35 12.55 5.79 13.50
C ASN A 35 13.03 5.31 12.11
N GLU A 36 14.30 5.54 11.77
CA GLU A 36 14.83 5.18 10.45
C GLU A 36 14.81 3.67 10.18
N THR A 37 15.05 2.84 11.21
CA THR A 37 15.08 1.38 11.06
C THR A 37 13.72 0.77 10.73
N ASP A 38 12.62 1.44 11.08
CA ASP A 38 11.28 0.96 10.73
C ASP A 38 11.03 0.93 9.21
N MET A 39 11.80 1.70 8.42
CA MET A 39 11.71 1.68 6.96
C MET A 39 12.05 0.30 6.37
N ASP A 40 12.84 -0.51 7.07
CA ASP A 40 13.20 -1.86 6.63
C ASP A 40 11.99 -2.80 6.60
N TYR A 41 10.90 -2.47 7.29
CA TYR A 41 9.68 -3.29 7.31
C TYR A 41 8.92 -3.29 5.99
N MET A 42 9.23 -2.43 5.02
CA MET A 42 8.51 -2.29 3.75
C MET A 42 8.29 -3.64 3.03
N HIS A 43 9.24 -4.56 3.15
CA HIS A 43 9.15 -5.89 2.56
C HIS A 43 7.95 -6.72 3.06
N PHE A 44 7.49 -6.52 4.30
CA PHE A 44 6.28 -7.15 4.83
C PHE A 44 5.04 -6.66 4.10
N GLY A 45 4.90 -5.34 3.91
CA GLY A 45 3.78 -4.76 3.18
C GLY A 45 3.72 -5.20 1.71
N VAL A 46 4.88 -5.27 1.04
CA VAL A 46 4.97 -5.83 -0.33
C VAL A 46 4.57 -7.31 -0.35
N SER A 47 4.97 -8.08 0.66
CA SER A 47 4.60 -9.50 0.78
C SER A 47 3.09 -9.68 0.98
N THR A 48 2.46 -8.87 1.84
CA THR A 48 1.00 -8.84 2.01
C THR A 48 0.29 -8.46 0.71
N ALA A 49 0.77 -7.44 -0.01
CA ALA A 49 0.21 -7.06 -1.31
C ALA A 49 0.31 -8.19 -2.35
N ARG A 50 1.43 -8.92 -2.40
CA ARG A 50 1.59 -10.09 -3.29
C ARG A 50 0.62 -11.21 -2.93
N ARG A 51 0.42 -11.49 -1.62
CA ARG A 51 -0.57 -12.47 -1.16
C ARG A 51 -2.00 -12.08 -1.53
N ALA A 52 -2.29 -10.78 -1.56
CA ALA A 52 -3.55 -10.23 -2.04
C ALA A 52 -3.70 -10.22 -3.59
N TRP A 53 -2.70 -10.74 -4.31
CA TRP A 53 -2.62 -10.75 -5.78
C TRP A 53 -2.63 -9.34 -6.39
N ALA A 54 -2.07 -8.37 -5.67
CA ALA A 54 -1.94 -7.01 -6.17
C ALA A 54 -0.95 -6.93 -7.33
N GLU A 55 -1.38 -6.29 -8.41
CA GLU A 55 -0.51 -5.83 -9.49
C GLU A 55 0.00 -4.41 -9.19
N ALA A 56 1.03 -3.98 -9.93
CA ALA A 56 1.62 -2.65 -9.75
C ALA A 56 0.57 -1.52 -9.88
N ASP A 57 -0.39 -1.66 -10.79
CA ASP A 57 -1.45 -0.66 -11.02
C ASP A 57 -2.47 -0.56 -9.88
N ASN A 58 -2.53 -1.55 -8.99
CA ASN A 58 -3.37 -1.51 -7.80
C ASN A 58 -2.75 -0.67 -6.68
N VAL A 59 -1.42 -0.48 -6.68
CA VAL A 59 -0.65 0.13 -5.59
C VAL A 59 -0.13 1.51 -6.00
N ILE A 60 -0.51 2.57 -5.28
CA ILE A 60 -0.15 3.95 -5.65
C ILE A 60 1.35 4.24 -5.53
N ASN A 61 2.07 3.51 -4.69
CA ASN A 61 3.52 3.67 -4.48
C ASN A 61 4.34 3.36 -5.75
N THR A 62 3.77 2.65 -6.73
CA THR A 62 4.44 2.32 -8.00
C THR A 62 4.30 3.43 -9.05
N TRP A 63 3.42 4.40 -8.81
CA TRP A 63 3.16 5.47 -9.76
C TRP A 63 4.32 6.45 -9.81
N SER A 64 4.52 7.09 -10.97
CA SER A 64 5.39 8.26 -11.02
C SER A 64 4.86 9.37 -10.11
N VAL A 65 5.78 10.16 -9.54
CA VAL A 65 5.44 11.30 -8.69
C VAL A 65 4.45 12.24 -9.38
N GLN A 66 4.62 12.47 -10.68
CA GLN A 66 3.73 13.32 -11.48
C GLN A 66 2.30 12.77 -11.54
N LYS A 67 2.14 11.45 -11.76
CA LYS A 67 0.83 10.77 -11.78
C LYS A 67 0.15 10.88 -10.42
N LEU A 68 0.90 10.61 -9.34
CA LEU A 68 0.39 10.71 -7.97
C LEU A 68 -0.08 12.14 -7.66
N LEU A 69 0.75 13.15 -7.91
CA LEU A 69 0.41 14.56 -7.65
C LEU A 69 -0.80 15.02 -8.46
N LYS A 70 -0.89 14.61 -9.73
CA LYS A 70 -2.06 14.92 -10.58
C LYS A 70 -3.34 14.31 -9.99
N TRP A 71 -3.28 13.04 -9.58
CA TRP A 71 -4.41 12.33 -9.02
C TRP A 71 -4.86 12.92 -7.66
N LEU A 72 -3.92 13.32 -6.81
CA LEU A 72 -4.22 14.02 -5.55
C LEU A 72 -4.90 15.37 -5.81
N LYS A 73 -4.45 16.13 -6.81
CA LYS A 73 -5.07 17.40 -7.20
C LYS A 73 -6.45 17.25 -7.83
N SER A 74 -6.72 16.13 -8.51
CA SER A 74 -8.05 15.85 -9.07
C SER A 74 -9.06 15.35 -8.03
N ARG A 75 -8.62 15.08 -6.80
CA ARG A 75 -9.50 14.75 -5.68
C ARG A 75 -9.91 16.05 -4.98
N GLY A 76 -10.93 16.69 -5.53
CA GLY A 76 -11.58 17.90 -5.03
C GLY A 76 -13.04 17.87 -5.44
#